data_AF-A0A6P3Y5R1-F1
#
_entry.id   AF-A0A6P3Y5R1-F1
#
_cell.length_a   1.000
_cell.length_b   1.000
_cell.length_c   1.000
_cell.angle_alpha   90.00
_cell.angle_beta   90.00
_cell.angle_gamma   90.00
#
_symmetry.space_group_name_H-M   'P 1'
#
loop_
_entity.id
_entity.type
_entity.pdbx_description
1 polymer ?
#
loop_
_entity_poly.entity_id
_entity_poly.type
_entity_poly.pdbx_seq_one_letter_code
_entity_poly.pdbx_strand_id
1 'polypeptide(L)'
;MQKAVTEEKEMSSKEGQNLGITVSGDGSLRKRGFSFLYGLTSLIGWFTRKVIDVEVKSRYCKACDNWKGQEDTAEYDEWYITHKETCKSNHEGSAGKMEVDSVVEKFKRSEELYNVKYVSYIGDGDSKTYKGIVDAQPYGDQIVKKKECVGQVQKRMGSRLRNLKKKTKGFGGAGKLTGKLIDELSLYYGLAIKRNSDNINNMKKEIWATLYHKLSTDEKPQHNRCPSDADSWCTWQSAKATNILASYSHKKPLNEEVFKAIQPIYEELTNDDLLTSCLGAYTQNSNESFNSTVWNLAPKNFSSGKMVLDIATDIVVCTFNDGISSVMNIMKVLNLSIGPNCYNFCLEVDALQVDQAKRSMSEVAKIARANIQSVRKSKDEENIAIESQLYGAGIAD
;
A
#
# COMPACT_ATOMS: atom_id res chain seq x y z
N MET A 1 -13.53 3.29 16.28
CA MET A 1 -13.43 2.23 15.25
C MET A 1 -14.77 1.56 14.93
N GLN A 2 -15.57 1.14 15.91
CA GLN A 2 -16.87 0.48 15.65
C GLN A 2 -17.78 1.24 14.66
N LYS A 3 -17.92 2.57 14.81
CA LYS A 3 -18.61 3.44 13.84
C LYS A 3 -18.07 3.29 12.41
N ALA A 4 -16.74 3.30 12.24
CA ALA A 4 -16.10 3.15 10.93
C ALA A 4 -16.36 1.78 10.31
N VAL A 5 -16.40 0.71 11.12
CA VAL A 5 -16.75 -0.64 10.63
C VAL A 5 -18.21 -0.69 10.15
N THR A 6 -19.13 -0.08 10.90
CA THR A 6 -20.54 0.00 10.50
C THR A 6 -20.71 0.74 9.18
N GLU A 7 -20.09 1.91 9.04
CA GLU A 7 -20.11 2.69 7.79
C GLU A 7 -19.49 1.90 6.61
N GLU A 8 -18.40 1.17 6.84
CA GLU A 8 -17.77 0.33 5.82
C GLU A 8 -18.68 -0.83 5.40
N LYS A 9 -19.39 -1.45 6.35
CA LYS A 9 -20.36 -2.51 6.09
C LYS A 9 -21.54 -2.01 5.26
N GLU A 10 -22.06 -0.83 5.56
CA GLU A 10 -23.12 -0.18 4.79
C GLU A 10 -22.67 0.15 3.36
N MET A 11 -21.49 0.75 3.20
CA MET A 11 -20.91 1.06 1.89
C MET A 11 -20.62 -0.22 1.08
N SER A 12 -20.06 -1.24 1.72
CA SER A 12 -19.80 -2.54 1.07
C SER A 12 -21.09 -3.17 0.54
N SER A 13 -22.17 -3.10 1.32
CA SER A 13 -23.48 -3.64 0.91
C SER A 13 -24.06 -2.88 -0.30
N LYS A 14 -23.90 -1.54 -0.35
CA LYS A 14 -24.32 -0.71 -1.51
C LYS A 14 -23.56 -1.08 -2.79
N GLU A 15 -22.31 -1.51 -2.64
CA GLU A 15 -21.44 -1.95 -3.74
C GLU A 15 -21.57 -3.46 -4.03
N GLY A 16 -22.59 -4.13 -3.46
CA GLY A 16 -22.89 -5.54 -3.70
C GLY A 16 -22.04 -6.54 -2.92
N GLN A 17 -21.22 -6.10 -1.96
CA GLN A 17 -20.41 -6.94 -1.09
C GLN A 17 -21.16 -7.28 0.21
N ASN A 18 -22.03 -8.31 0.16
CA ASN A 18 -22.89 -8.69 1.29
C ASN A 18 -22.29 -9.74 2.23
N LEU A 19 -21.22 -10.43 1.82
CA LEU A 19 -20.59 -11.50 2.61
C LEU A 19 -19.58 -10.99 3.66
N GLY A 20 -19.26 -9.70 3.61
CA GLY A 20 -18.25 -9.06 4.46
C GLY A 20 -17.62 -7.88 3.75
N ILE A 21 -16.55 -7.35 4.32
CA ILE A 21 -15.90 -6.12 3.84
C ILE A 21 -14.51 -6.38 3.24
N THR A 22 -14.08 -5.48 2.36
CA THR A 22 -12.72 -5.45 1.83
C THR A 22 -11.85 -4.55 2.69
N VAL A 23 -10.70 -5.07 3.15
CA VAL A 23 -9.79 -4.36 4.05
C VAL A 23 -8.39 -4.24 3.45
N SER A 24 -7.74 -3.11 3.72
CA SER A 24 -6.38 -2.80 3.32
C SER A 24 -5.46 -2.82 4.54
N GLY A 25 -4.51 -3.75 4.57
CA GLY A 25 -3.58 -3.91 5.68
C GLY A 25 -2.19 -3.42 5.36
N ASP A 26 -1.53 -2.84 6.35
CA ASP A 26 -0.12 -2.42 6.24
C ASP A 26 0.53 -2.31 7.62
N GLY A 27 1.74 -2.85 7.73
CA GLY A 27 2.63 -2.70 8.87
C GLY A 27 3.63 -1.56 8.72
N SER A 28 3.99 -0.91 9.82
CA SER A 28 5.05 0.08 9.85
C SER A 28 5.93 -0.07 11.09
N LEU A 29 7.24 -0.05 10.87
CA LEU A 29 8.24 -0.20 11.91
C LEU A 29 8.89 1.14 12.24
N ARG A 30 9.27 1.32 13.51
CA ARG A 30 9.82 2.60 13.99
C ARG A 30 11.18 2.96 13.39
N LYS A 31 12.02 2.01 13.03
CA LYS A 31 13.27 2.24 12.29
C LYS A 31 13.30 1.25 11.10
N ARG A 32 14.18 1.45 10.10
CA ARG A 32 14.36 0.55 8.93
C ARG A 32 15.48 -0.47 9.19
N GLY A 33 15.28 -1.80 8.98
CA GLY A 33 16.18 -2.90 9.43
C GLY A 33 15.52 -4.13 10.12
N PHE A 34 16.23 -4.95 10.91
CA PHE A 34 15.66 -6.16 11.61
C PHE A 34 15.68 -6.09 13.14
N SER A 35 16.33 -5.07 13.71
CA SER A 35 16.56 -4.93 15.15
C SER A 35 15.49 -4.08 15.82
N PHE A 36 14.20 -4.41 15.62
CA PHE A 36 13.09 -3.59 16.13
C PHE A 36 12.37 -4.14 17.32
N LEU A 37 12.05 -3.19 18.19
CA LEU A 37 11.35 -3.39 19.44
C LEU A 37 9.86 -3.08 19.31
N TYR A 38 9.43 -2.29 18.31
CA TYR A 38 8.04 -1.82 18.16
C TYR A 38 7.61 -1.76 16.69
N GLY A 39 6.37 -2.17 16.42
CA GLY A 39 5.69 -2.06 15.13
C GLY A 39 4.22 -1.72 15.30
N LEU A 40 3.65 -1.02 14.32
CA LEU A 40 2.23 -0.72 14.23
C LEU A 40 1.67 -1.39 12.99
N THR A 41 0.48 -1.98 13.10
CA THR A 41 -0.24 -2.54 11.96
C THR A 41 -1.67 -2.04 11.97
N SER A 42 -2.14 -1.58 10.80
CA SER A 42 -3.49 -1.04 10.62
C SER A 42 -4.29 -1.83 9.59
N LEU A 43 -5.60 -1.93 9.78
CA LEU A 43 -6.58 -2.30 8.77
C LEU A 43 -7.47 -1.11 8.47
N ILE A 44 -7.63 -0.80 7.19
CA ILE A 44 -8.43 0.31 6.68
C ILE A 44 -9.53 -0.23 5.77
N GLY A 45 -10.77 0.22 5.98
CA GLY A 45 -11.90 -0.11 5.11
C GLY A 45 -11.70 0.46 3.70
N TRP A 46 -11.98 -0.33 2.67
CA TRP A 46 -11.72 0.08 1.29
C TRP A 46 -12.61 1.25 0.84
N PHE A 47 -13.89 1.24 1.18
CA PHE A 47 -14.83 2.25 0.67
C PHE A 47 -14.79 3.55 1.47
N THR A 48 -14.81 3.45 2.80
CA THR A 48 -14.80 4.60 3.71
C THR A 48 -13.42 5.23 3.86
N ARG A 49 -12.35 4.48 3.56
CA ARG A 49 -10.96 4.88 3.82
C ARG A 49 -10.65 5.11 5.29
N LYS A 50 -11.52 4.64 6.20
CA LYS A 50 -11.35 4.79 7.64
C LYS A 50 -10.59 3.60 8.22
N VAL A 51 -9.80 3.88 9.25
CA VAL A 51 -9.15 2.87 10.07
C VAL A 51 -10.21 2.13 10.88
N ILE A 52 -10.29 0.83 10.63
CA ILE A 52 -11.27 -0.06 11.26
C ILE A 52 -10.66 -0.91 12.37
N ASP A 53 -9.35 -1.14 12.32
CA ASP A 53 -8.63 -1.85 13.36
C ASP A 53 -7.14 -1.45 13.38
N VAL A 54 -6.54 -1.36 14.55
CA VAL A 54 -5.11 -1.07 14.76
C VAL A 54 -4.55 -1.93 15.87
N GLU A 55 -3.25 -2.16 15.80
CA GLU A 55 -2.53 -2.77 16.91
C GLU A 55 -1.06 -2.39 16.87
N VAL A 56 -0.50 -2.11 18.05
CA VAL A 56 0.93 -1.95 18.25
C VAL A 56 1.49 -3.23 18.85
N LYS A 57 2.42 -3.85 18.14
CA LYS A 57 3.22 -4.98 18.62
C LYS A 57 4.58 -4.52 19.12
N SER A 58 5.09 -5.23 20.10
CA SER A 58 6.35 -4.91 20.77
C SER A 58 7.04 -6.18 21.24
N ARG A 59 8.37 -6.22 21.05
CA ARG A 59 9.27 -7.26 21.58
C ARG A 59 10.05 -6.81 22.81
N TYR A 60 9.69 -5.64 23.33
CA TYR A 60 10.44 -5.00 24.38
C TYR A 60 9.54 -4.57 25.52
N CYS A 61 9.97 -4.93 26.72
CA CYS A 61 9.49 -4.32 27.93
C CYS A 61 10.69 -3.90 28.77
N LYS A 62 10.76 -2.63 29.17
CA LYS A 62 11.85 -2.14 30.02
C LYS A 62 11.87 -2.85 31.37
N ALA A 63 10.70 -3.21 31.89
CA ALA A 63 10.60 -3.93 33.16
C ALA A 63 11.19 -5.34 33.04
N CYS A 64 10.83 -6.12 32.00
CA CYS A 64 11.50 -7.40 31.71
C CYS A 64 13.00 -7.24 31.49
N ASP A 65 13.42 -6.20 30.79
CA ASP A 65 14.84 -5.92 30.51
C ASP A 65 15.66 -5.67 31.79
N ASN A 66 15.04 -5.11 32.85
CA ASN A 66 15.70 -4.91 34.14
C ASN A 66 15.91 -6.21 34.93
N TRP A 67 15.10 -7.24 34.65
CA TRP A 67 15.17 -8.55 35.31
C TRP A 67 16.05 -9.56 34.56
N LYS A 68 16.63 -9.18 33.41
CA LYS A 68 17.54 -10.04 32.67
C LYS A 68 18.71 -10.47 33.54
N GLY A 69 18.97 -11.78 33.58
CA GLY A 69 20.01 -12.39 34.42
C GLY A 69 19.61 -12.64 35.87
N GLN A 70 18.35 -12.39 36.23
CA GLN A 70 17.75 -12.75 37.53
C GLN A 70 16.48 -13.60 37.33
N GLU A 71 16.34 -14.24 36.17
CA GLU A 71 15.12 -14.97 35.76
C GLU A 71 14.89 -16.24 36.60
N ASP A 72 15.93 -16.76 37.26
CA ASP A 72 15.87 -17.97 38.09
C ASP A 72 15.64 -17.68 39.59
N THR A 73 15.32 -16.43 39.97
CA THR A 73 15.12 -16.07 41.39
C THR A 73 13.65 -16.09 41.81
N ALA A 74 13.38 -16.38 43.08
CA ALA A 74 12.01 -16.36 43.60
C ALA A 74 11.37 -14.96 43.52
N GLU A 75 12.18 -13.90 43.63
CA GLU A 75 11.72 -12.52 43.46
C GLU A 75 11.26 -12.24 42.03
N TYR A 76 11.91 -12.86 41.03
CA TYR A 76 11.46 -12.77 39.65
C TYR A 76 10.11 -13.47 39.45
N ASP A 77 9.93 -14.67 40.00
CA ASP A 77 8.67 -15.41 39.87
C ASP A 77 7.48 -14.62 40.44
N GLU A 78 7.64 -14.06 41.64
CA GLU A 78 6.62 -13.20 42.26
C GLU A 78 6.33 -11.95 41.42
N TRP A 79 7.38 -11.27 40.94
CA TRP A 79 7.24 -10.11 40.08
C TRP A 79 6.55 -10.47 38.74
N TYR A 80 6.95 -11.56 38.11
CA TYR A 80 6.48 -11.98 36.78
C TYR A 80 4.99 -12.30 36.80
N ILE A 81 4.47 -12.94 37.86
CA ILE A 81 3.03 -13.20 38.03
C ILE A 81 2.21 -11.90 37.91
N THR A 82 2.67 -10.83 38.56
CA THR A 82 1.97 -9.53 38.52
C THR A 82 2.27 -8.75 37.23
N HIS A 83 3.45 -8.94 36.64
CA HIS A 83 3.86 -8.21 35.44
C HIS A 83 3.25 -8.76 34.15
N LYS A 84 2.98 -10.07 34.08
CA LYS A 84 2.55 -10.77 32.87
C LYS A 84 1.40 -10.07 32.15
N GLU A 85 0.37 -9.66 32.89
CA GLU A 85 -0.81 -8.96 32.36
C GLU A 85 -0.53 -7.52 31.89
N THR A 86 0.55 -6.90 32.36
CA THR A 86 0.93 -5.51 32.02
C THR A 86 2.17 -5.42 31.12
N CYS A 87 2.73 -6.57 30.75
CA CYS A 87 3.94 -6.68 29.95
C CYS A 87 3.77 -5.92 28.63
N LYS A 88 4.79 -5.13 28.30
CA LYS A 88 4.82 -4.37 27.03
C LYS A 88 5.43 -5.17 25.89
N SER A 89 5.94 -6.37 26.15
CA SER A 89 6.37 -7.31 25.11
C SER A 89 5.20 -8.24 24.81
N ASN A 90 4.46 -7.96 23.74
CA ASN A 90 3.27 -8.70 23.31
C ASN A 90 3.49 -9.44 21.98
N HIS A 91 4.75 -9.64 21.58
CA HIS A 91 5.14 -10.34 20.38
C HIS A 91 6.40 -11.16 20.57
N GLU A 92 6.40 -12.37 20.04
CA GLU A 92 7.55 -13.28 20.00
C GLU A 92 7.96 -13.58 18.55
N GLY A 93 9.27 -13.74 18.31
CA GLY A 93 9.82 -13.98 16.97
C GLY A 93 10.31 -12.72 16.26
N SER A 94 10.41 -12.79 14.93
CA SER A 94 11.04 -11.73 14.12
C SER A 94 10.17 -10.48 13.97
N ALA A 95 10.79 -9.35 13.60
CA ALA A 95 10.07 -8.11 13.30
C ALA A 95 9.11 -8.25 12.11
N GLY A 96 9.46 -9.07 11.11
CA GLY A 96 8.57 -9.36 9.98
C GLY A 96 7.34 -10.19 10.38
N LYS A 97 7.48 -11.06 11.40
CA LYS A 97 6.36 -11.85 11.94
C LYS A 97 5.35 -10.97 12.69
N MET A 98 5.76 -9.82 13.23
CA MET A 98 4.85 -8.89 13.93
C MET A 98 3.66 -8.49 13.06
N GLU A 99 3.91 -8.17 11.79
CA GLU A 99 2.85 -7.75 10.88
C GLU A 99 1.88 -8.91 10.61
N VAL A 100 2.42 -10.09 10.33
CA VAL A 100 1.63 -11.31 10.07
C VAL A 100 0.74 -11.64 11.26
N ASP A 101 1.32 -11.78 12.46
CA ASP A 101 0.59 -12.15 13.67
C ASP A 101 -0.46 -11.08 14.02
N SER A 102 -0.09 -9.80 13.89
CA SER A 102 -1.00 -8.69 14.17
C SER A 102 -2.19 -8.61 13.20
N VAL A 103 -1.98 -8.87 11.91
CA VAL A 103 -3.09 -8.94 10.95
C VAL A 103 -3.96 -10.15 11.24
N VAL A 104 -3.38 -11.33 11.49
CA VAL A 104 -4.13 -12.55 11.82
C VAL A 104 -4.99 -12.36 13.06
N GLU A 105 -4.47 -11.75 14.12
CA GLU A 105 -5.23 -11.43 15.33
C GLU A 105 -6.41 -10.50 15.06
N LYS A 106 -6.20 -9.45 14.25
CA LYS A 106 -7.28 -8.53 13.82
C LYS A 106 -8.36 -9.24 13.01
N PHE A 107 -7.99 -10.22 12.17
CA PHE A 107 -8.95 -11.05 11.44
C PHE A 107 -9.75 -11.94 12.40
N LYS A 108 -9.09 -12.62 13.34
CA LYS A 108 -9.75 -13.53 14.30
C LYS A 108 -10.75 -12.83 15.22
N ARG A 109 -10.47 -11.59 15.66
CA ARG A 109 -11.35 -10.84 16.57
C ARG A 109 -12.45 -10.04 15.87
N SER A 110 -12.46 -9.99 14.54
CA SER A 110 -13.35 -9.09 13.77
C SER A 110 -14.84 -9.40 13.96
N GLU A 111 -15.22 -10.68 13.99
CA GLU A 111 -16.60 -11.10 14.21
C GLU A 111 -17.06 -10.80 15.64
N GLU A 112 -16.21 -11.10 16.63
CA GLU A 112 -16.51 -10.84 18.04
C GLU A 112 -16.64 -9.34 18.35
N LEU A 113 -15.70 -8.53 17.87
CA LEU A 113 -15.69 -7.09 18.16
C LEU A 113 -16.70 -6.29 17.33
N TYR A 114 -16.91 -6.68 16.06
CA TYR A 114 -17.60 -5.82 15.10
C TYR A 114 -18.70 -6.52 14.30
N ASN A 115 -18.92 -7.82 14.49
CA ASN A 115 -19.92 -8.59 13.74
C ASN A 115 -19.78 -8.44 12.21
N VAL A 116 -18.53 -8.56 11.74
CA VAL A 116 -18.17 -8.47 10.34
C VAL A 116 -17.05 -9.47 10.00
N LYS A 117 -17.08 -10.01 8.78
CA LYS A 117 -15.99 -10.78 8.20
C LYS A 117 -15.19 -9.94 7.22
N TYR A 118 -13.88 -10.11 7.21
CA TYR A 118 -13.00 -9.50 6.20
C TYR A 118 -12.80 -10.47 5.02
N VAL A 119 -13.56 -10.30 3.94
CA VAL A 119 -13.61 -11.27 2.82
C VAL A 119 -12.54 -11.02 1.75
N SER A 120 -11.92 -9.84 1.76
CA SER A 120 -10.83 -9.51 0.83
C SER A 120 -9.75 -8.70 1.54
N TYR A 121 -8.50 -9.08 1.31
CA TYR A 121 -7.33 -8.45 1.89
C TYR A 121 -6.47 -7.81 0.80
N ILE A 122 -6.25 -6.51 0.91
CA ILE A 122 -5.33 -5.73 0.07
C ILE A 122 -4.02 -5.58 0.85
N GLY A 123 -2.92 -6.05 0.26
CA GLY A 123 -1.58 -5.98 0.88
C GLY A 123 -0.47 -5.67 -0.13
N ASP A 124 0.69 -5.22 0.35
CA ASP A 124 1.78 -4.70 -0.49
C ASP A 124 2.69 -5.81 -1.02
N GLY A 125 2.13 -6.74 -1.81
CA GLY A 125 2.87 -7.93 -2.22
C GLY A 125 3.29 -8.81 -1.03
N ASP A 126 2.73 -8.57 0.16
CA ASP A 126 2.98 -9.33 1.38
C ASP A 126 2.34 -10.72 1.27
N SER A 127 3.10 -11.61 0.65
CA SER A 127 2.75 -13.02 0.53
C SER A 127 2.69 -13.71 1.89
N LYS A 128 3.44 -13.25 2.91
CA LYS A 128 3.53 -13.90 4.22
C LYS A 128 2.32 -13.57 5.07
N THR A 129 1.88 -12.31 5.11
CA THR A 129 0.68 -11.93 5.85
C THR A 129 -0.57 -12.59 5.25
N TYR A 130 -0.74 -12.54 3.92
CA TYR A 130 -1.86 -13.24 3.30
C TYR A 130 -1.84 -14.75 3.56
N LYS A 131 -0.66 -15.39 3.47
CA LYS A 131 -0.51 -16.80 3.83
C LYS A 131 -0.91 -17.05 5.28
N GLY A 132 -0.47 -16.21 6.22
CA GLY A 132 -0.85 -16.30 7.62
C GLY A 132 -2.36 -16.20 7.84
N ILE A 133 -3.05 -15.33 7.09
CA ILE A 133 -4.52 -15.22 7.14
C ILE A 133 -5.18 -16.51 6.64
N VAL A 134 -4.72 -17.06 5.51
CA VAL A 134 -5.27 -18.29 4.93
C VAL A 134 -5.04 -19.48 5.87
N ASP A 135 -3.83 -19.63 6.39
CA ASP A 135 -3.46 -20.72 7.30
C ASP A 135 -4.22 -20.64 8.63
N ALA A 136 -4.54 -19.43 9.09
CA ALA A 136 -5.30 -19.20 10.33
C ALA A 136 -6.80 -19.49 10.20
N GLN A 137 -7.34 -19.60 8.97
CA GLN A 137 -8.75 -19.87 8.67
C GLN A 137 -9.73 -19.10 9.59
N PRO A 138 -9.64 -17.76 9.70
CA PRO A 138 -10.36 -16.98 10.70
C PRO A 138 -11.88 -17.11 10.61
N TYR A 139 -12.42 -17.56 9.47
CA TYR A 139 -13.86 -17.66 9.19
C TYR A 139 -14.28 -19.06 8.73
N GLY A 140 -13.52 -20.10 9.07
CA GLY A 140 -13.79 -21.48 8.65
C GLY A 140 -13.75 -21.62 7.12
N ASP A 141 -14.88 -22.01 6.52
CA ASP A 141 -14.99 -22.28 5.07
C ASP A 141 -14.87 -21.02 4.19
N GLN A 142 -15.04 -19.82 4.75
CA GLN A 142 -14.93 -18.58 4.00
C GLN A 142 -13.45 -18.19 3.79
N ILE A 143 -12.92 -18.54 2.62
CA ILE A 143 -11.57 -18.16 2.22
C ILE A 143 -11.50 -16.65 1.95
N VAL A 144 -10.52 -15.98 2.55
CA VAL A 144 -10.20 -14.56 2.31
C VAL A 144 -9.55 -14.43 0.93
N LYS A 145 -10.04 -13.52 0.10
CA LYS A 145 -9.47 -13.28 -1.25
C LYS A 145 -8.32 -12.28 -1.19
N LYS A 146 -7.20 -12.62 -1.82
CA LYS A 146 -6.11 -11.65 -2.01
C LYS A 146 -6.47 -10.62 -3.08
N LYS A 147 -6.16 -9.36 -2.82
CA LYS A 147 -6.16 -8.27 -3.79
C LYS A 147 -4.77 -7.62 -3.82
N GLU A 148 -4.28 -7.36 -5.02
CA GLU A 148 -2.96 -6.77 -5.23
C GLU A 148 -3.08 -5.25 -5.33
N CYS A 149 -2.18 -4.54 -4.65
CA CYS A 149 -2.02 -3.10 -4.81
C CYS A 149 -1.45 -2.80 -6.21
N VAL A 150 -2.17 -2.01 -7.03
CA VAL A 150 -1.71 -1.67 -8.39
C VAL A 150 -0.37 -0.94 -8.37
N GLY A 151 -0.15 -0.11 -7.34
CA GLY A 151 1.14 0.57 -7.14
C GLY A 151 2.30 -0.41 -7.00
N GLN A 152 2.08 -1.54 -6.32
CA GLN A 152 3.09 -2.56 -6.13
C GLN A 152 3.37 -3.37 -7.40
N VAL A 153 2.31 -3.75 -8.11
CA VAL A 153 2.44 -4.48 -9.38
C VAL A 153 3.13 -3.58 -10.42
N GLN A 154 2.86 -2.28 -10.40
CA GLN A 154 3.60 -1.27 -11.19
C GLN A 154 5.08 -1.20 -10.79
N LYS A 155 5.41 -1.16 -9.49
CA LYS A 155 6.82 -1.19 -9.03
C LYS A 155 7.51 -2.48 -9.47
N ARG A 156 6.82 -3.63 -9.43
CA ARG A 156 7.34 -4.94 -9.87
C ARG A 156 7.78 -4.92 -11.34
N MET A 157 6.98 -4.32 -12.23
CA MET A 157 7.35 -4.11 -13.64
C MET A 157 8.67 -3.34 -13.76
N GLY A 158 8.77 -2.19 -13.09
CA GLY A 158 9.99 -1.37 -13.10
C GLY A 158 11.21 -2.12 -12.60
N SER A 159 11.09 -2.84 -11.48
CA SER A 159 12.17 -3.64 -10.91
C SER A 159 12.63 -4.76 -11.84
N ARG A 160 11.71 -5.49 -12.49
CA ARG A 160 12.05 -6.54 -13.46
C ARG A 160 12.81 -5.98 -14.67
N LEU A 161 12.36 -4.85 -15.21
CA LEU A 161 13.03 -4.17 -16.32
C LEU A 161 14.41 -3.62 -15.94
N ARG A 162 14.57 -3.04 -14.75
CA ARG A 162 15.89 -2.58 -14.25
C ARG A 162 16.84 -3.76 -14.04
N ASN A 163 16.34 -4.88 -13.51
CA ASN A 163 17.12 -6.10 -13.35
C ASN A 163 17.56 -6.68 -14.70
N LEU A 164 16.69 -6.70 -15.70
CA LEU A 164 17.04 -7.10 -17.07
C LEU A 164 18.15 -6.20 -17.63
N LYS A 165 18.00 -4.88 -17.51
CA LYS A 165 19.02 -3.91 -17.92
C LYS A 165 20.37 -4.15 -17.23
N LYS A 166 20.37 -4.49 -15.94
CA LYS A 166 21.59 -4.73 -15.16
C LYS A 166 22.28 -6.04 -15.56
N LYS A 167 21.50 -7.10 -15.81
CA LYS A 167 22.04 -8.44 -16.14
C LYS A 167 22.54 -8.54 -17.58
N THR A 168 21.93 -7.81 -18.51
CA THR A 168 22.27 -7.90 -19.93
C THR A 168 23.20 -6.77 -20.36
N LYS A 169 24.47 -7.12 -20.66
CA LYS A 169 25.44 -6.16 -21.20
C LYS A 169 24.93 -5.57 -22.51
N GLY A 170 25.10 -4.25 -22.66
CA GLY A 170 24.72 -3.54 -23.87
C GLY A 170 23.24 -3.16 -23.95
N PHE A 171 22.41 -3.39 -22.93
CA PHE A 171 21.00 -2.94 -22.90
C PHE A 171 20.82 -1.51 -22.36
N GLY A 172 21.88 -0.90 -21.83
CA GLY A 172 21.92 0.53 -21.50
C GLY A 172 22.27 1.40 -22.71
N GLY A 173 21.80 2.65 -22.69
CA GLY A 173 22.12 3.68 -23.70
C GLY A 173 20.91 4.17 -24.50
N ALA A 174 21.14 5.18 -25.34
CA ALA A 174 20.11 5.78 -26.18
C ALA A 174 19.52 4.75 -27.17
N GLY A 175 18.19 4.74 -27.34
CA GLY A 175 17.48 3.78 -28.19
C GLY A 175 17.34 2.36 -27.59
N LYS A 176 17.70 2.18 -26.32
CA LYS A 176 17.58 0.92 -25.57
C LYS A 176 16.80 1.11 -24.27
N LEU A 177 17.00 0.25 -23.28
CA LEU A 177 16.29 0.26 -22.02
C LEU A 177 16.83 1.37 -21.07
N THR A 178 16.50 2.62 -21.38
CA THR A 178 16.85 3.78 -20.55
C THR A 178 16.02 3.84 -19.26
N GLY A 179 16.50 4.53 -18.22
CA GLY A 179 15.73 4.70 -16.97
C GLY A 179 14.37 5.34 -17.23
N LYS A 180 14.34 6.40 -18.04
CA LYS A 180 13.11 7.08 -18.46
C LYS A 180 12.13 6.13 -19.16
N LEU A 181 12.61 5.28 -20.08
CA LEU A 181 11.76 4.30 -20.74
C LEU A 181 11.19 3.28 -19.75
N ILE A 182 11.99 2.80 -18.79
CA ILE A 182 11.51 1.88 -17.75
C ILE A 182 10.40 2.55 -16.92
N ASP A 183 10.60 3.82 -16.53
CA ASP A 183 9.61 4.57 -15.77
C ASP A 183 8.30 4.75 -16.55
N GLU A 184 8.40 5.07 -17.84
CA GLU A 184 7.25 5.16 -18.75
C GLU A 184 6.50 3.84 -18.86
N LEU A 185 7.20 2.73 -19.15
CA LEU A 185 6.57 1.41 -19.29
C LEU A 185 5.90 0.96 -18.00
N SER A 186 6.55 1.21 -16.85
CA SER A 186 5.98 0.88 -15.53
C SER A 186 4.71 1.70 -15.26
N LEU A 187 4.74 3.01 -15.56
CA LEU A 187 3.58 3.88 -15.42
C LEU A 187 2.42 3.43 -16.31
N TYR A 188 2.69 3.16 -17.59
CA TYR A 188 1.67 2.74 -18.54
C TYR A 188 1.06 1.39 -18.16
N TYR A 189 1.87 0.46 -17.66
CA TYR A 189 1.39 -0.81 -17.13
C TYR A 189 0.38 -0.60 -15.98
N GLY A 190 0.70 0.26 -15.00
CA GLY A 190 -0.21 0.57 -13.91
C GLY A 190 -1.48 1.31 -14.35
N LEU A 191 -1.37 2.19 -15.36
CA LEU A 191 -2.53 2.89 -15.94
C LEU A 191 -3.46 1.94 -16.69
N ALA A 192 -2.92 0.99 -17.46
CA ALA A 192 -3.70 0.00 -18.19
C ALA A 192 -4.56 -0.87 -17.23
N ILE A 193 -4.02 -1.24 -16.08
CA ILE A 193 -4.76 -1.95 -15.03
C ILE A 193 -5.88 -1.06 -14.46
N LYS A 194 -5.58 0.20 -14.12
CA LYS A 194 -6.57 1.12 -13.52
C LYS A 194 -7.74 1.44 -14.44
N ARG A 195 -7.48 1.58 -15.75
CA ARG A 195 -8.51 1.92 -16.75
C ARG A 195 -9.43 0.76 -17.08
N ASN A 196 -8.98 -0.47 -16.87
CA ASN A 196 -9.72 -1.70 -17.18
C ASN A 196 -9.91 -2.55 -15.92
N SER A 197 -10.15 -1.89 -14.78
CA SER A 197 -10.17 -2.51 -13.44
C SER A 197 -11.22 -3.61 -13.26
N ASP A 198 -12.14 -3.73 -14.20
CA ASP A 198 -13.26 -4.66 -14.26
C ASP A 198 -13.07 -5.79 -15.28
N ASN A 199 -12.08 -5.72 -16.18
CA ASN A 199 -11.96 -6.65 -17.30
C ASN A 199 -10.50 -7.06 -17.60
N ILE A 200 -10.17 -8.32 -17.27
CA ILE A 200 -8.84 -8.90 -17.45
C ILE A 200 -8.39 -8.89 -18.92
N ASN A 201 -9.28 -9.21 -19.86
CA ASN A 201 -8.93 -9.25 -21.29
C ASN A 201 -8.57 -7.86 -21.81
N ASN A 202 -9.30 -6.84 -21.37
CA ASN A 202 -8.98 -5.45 -21.68
C ASN A 202 -7.68 -5.00 -21.00
N MET A 203 -7.44 -5.39 -19.74
CA MET A 203 -6.15 -5.15 -19.08
C MET A 203 -5.00 -5.72 -19.90
N LYS A 204 -5.06 -7.02 -20.28
CA LYS A 204 -4.04 -7.67 -21.10
C LYS A 204 -3.83 -6.92 -22.41
N LYS A 205 -4.92 -6.61 -23.11
CA LYS A 205 -4.89 -5.91 -24.40
C LYS A 205 -4.19 -4.55 -24.27
N GLU A 206 -4.57 -3.73 -23.30
CA GLU A 206 -3.99 -2.40 -23.12
C GLU A 206 -2.54 -2.49 -22.61
N ILE A 207 -2.21 -3.40 -21.68
CA ILE A 207 -0.84 -3.63 -21.22
C ILE A 207 0.07 -3.96 -22.41
N TRP A 208 -0.31 -4.94 -23.25
CA TRP A 208 0.49 -5.30 -24.42
C TRP A 208 0.57 -4.16 -25.43
N ALA A 209 -0.50 -3.37 -25.59
CA ALA A 209 -0.47 -2.18 -26.44
C ALA A 209 0.67 -1.21 -26.06
N THR A 210 0.96 -1.04 -24.76
CA THR A 210 2.03 -0.14 -24.28
C THR A 210 3.42 -0.53 -24.78
N LEU A 211 3.69 -1.83 -24.94
CA LEU A 211 4.98 -2.34 -25.42
C LEU A 211 5.06 -2.32 -26.94
N TYR A 212 4.02 -2.81 -27.64
CA TYR A 212 3.96 -2.80 -29.11
C TYR A 212 4.02 -1.38 -29.68
N HIS A 213 3.47 -0.39 -28.96
CA HIS A 213 3.67 1.02 -29.27
C HIS A 213 5.12 1.42 -29.44
N LYS A 214 6.03 0.87 -28.63
CA LYS A 214 7.45 1.22 -28.69
C LYS A 214 8.15 0.61 -29.92
N LEU A 215 7.54 -0.35 -30.62
CA LEU A 215 8.04 -0.91 -31.88
C LEU A 215 7.46 -0.26 -33.15
N SER A 216 6.45 0.59 -33.02
CA SER A 216 5.72 1.11 -34.18
C SER A 216 6.60 2.02 -35.05
N THR A 217 6.52 1.86 -36.36
CA THR A 217 7.13 2.75 -37.36
C THR A 217 6.07 3.25 -38.35
N ASP A 218 6.43 4.25 -39.16
CA ASP A 218 5.54 4.79 -40.20
C ASP A 218 5.17 3.69 -41.22
N GLU A 219 6.09 2.77 -41.53
CA GLU A 219 5.85 1.64 -42.45
C GLU A 219 5.12 0.46 -41.77
N LYS A 220 5.32 0.28 -40.46
CA LYS A 220 4.76 -0.84 -39.67
C LYS A 220 4.12 -0.34 -38.37
N PRO A 221 2.95 0.33 -38.44
CA PRO A 221 2.25 0.82 -37.26
C PRO A 221 1.69 -0.34 -36.41
N GLN A 222 1.96 -0.36 -35.10
CA GLN A 222 1.53 -1.43 -34.17
C GLN A 222 0.49 -0.92 -33.16
N HIS A 223 -0.59 -0.31 -33.67
CA HIS A 223 -1.62 0.38 -32.86
C HIS A 223 -2.97 -0.37 -32.76
N ASN A 224 -3.02 -1.61 -33.26
CA ASN A 224 -4.24 -2.44 -33.30
C ASN A 224 -4.83 -2.79 -31.92
N ARG A 225 -4.03 -2.76 -30.86
CA ARG A 225 -4.45 -3.06 -29.48
C ARG A 225 -4.94 -1.83 -28.71
N CYS A 226 -4.92 -0.66 -29.34
CA CYS A 226 -5.14 0.61 -28.67
C CYS A 226 -6.59 1.09 -28.85
N PRO A 227 -7.10 1.92 -27.91
CA PRO A 227 -8.38 2.59 -28.10
C PRO A 227 -8.36 3.40 -29.41
N SER A 228 -9.43 3.31 -30.19
CA SER A 228 -9.50 3.88 -31.56
C SER A 228 -10.26 5.20 -31.64
N ASP A 229 -10.65 5.74 -30.49
CA ASP A 229 -11.38 7.01 -30.34
C ASP A 229 -10.46 8.24 -30.41
N ALA A 230 -11.06 9.41 -30.62
CA ALA A 230 -10.36 10.69 -30.69
C ALA A 230 -9.67 11.07 -29.36
N ASP A 231 -10.24 10.64 -28.24
CA ASP A 231 -9.72 10.86 -26.88
C ASP A 231 -8.70 9.79 -26.46
N SER A 232 -8.28 8.94 -27.40
CA SER A 232 -7.36 7.86 -27.13
C SER A 232 -6.02 8.40 -26.68
N TRP A 233 -5.48 7.79 -25.61
CA TRP A 233 -4.10 8.06 -25.17
C TRP A 233 -3.07 7.65 -26.25
N CYS A 234 -3.46 6.84 -27.23
CA CYS A 234 -2.66 6.54 -28.39
C CYS A 234 -2.76 7.70 -29.40
N THR A 235 -1.72 8.52 -29.47
CA THR A 235 -1.65 9.67 -30.39
C THR A 235 -1.82 9.30 -31.86
N TRP A 236 -1.42 8.09 -32.26
CA TRP A 236 -1.65 7.60 -33.63
C TRP A 236 -3.13 7.28 -33.89
N GLN A 237 -3.81 6.60 -32.95
CA GLN A 237 -5.24 6.30 -33.08
C GLN A 237 -6.09 7.57 -33.00
N SER A 238 -5.73 8.48 -32.09
CA SER A 238 -6.35 9.81 -32.01
C SER A 238 -6.16 10.59 -33.31
N ALA A 239 -4.95 10.60 -33.88
CA ALA A 239 -4.68 11.23 -35.18
C ALA A 239 -5.47 10.60 -36.34
N LYS A 240 -5.65 9.27 -36.30
CA LYS A 240 -6.50 8.55 -37.26
C LYS A 240 -7.97 8.91 -37.11
N ALA A 241 -8.47 9.00 -35.88
CA ALA A 241 -9.87 9.37 -35.59
C ALA A 241 -10.17 10.84 -35.91
N THR A 242 -9.18 11.73 -35.81
CA THR A 242 -9.30 13.17 -36.07
C THR A 242 -8.88 13.59 -37.49
N ASN A 243 -8.63 12.62 -38.39
CA ASN A 243 -8.22 12.84 -39.78
C ASN A 243 -6.92 13.65 -39.98
N ILE A 244 -5.99 13.64 -39.02
CA ILE A 244 -4.66 14.29 -39.13
C ILE A 244 -3.52 13.29 -39.30
N LEU A 245 -3.83 12.02 -39.58
CA LEU A 245 -2.86 10.93 -39.68
C LEU A 245 -1.74 11.19 -40.70
N ALA A 246 -2.03 11.91 -41.79
CA ALA A 246 -1.03 12.26 -42.80
C ALA A 246 0.12 13.14 -42.27
N SER A 247 -0.10 13.85 -41.16
CA SER A 247 0.90 14.69 -40.49
C SER A 247 1.59 13.99 -39.31
N TYR A 248 1.18 12.76 -39.01
CA TYR A 248 1.74 11.99 -37.91
C TYR A 248 3.04 11.30 -38.33
N SER A 249 4.07 11.38 -37.49
CA SER A 249 5.28 10.58 -37.65
C SER A 249 5.64 9.89 -36.34
N HIS A 250 6.06 8.63 -36.44
CA HIS A 250 6.44 7.84 -35.29
C HIS A 250 7.76 8.34 -34.67
N LYS A 251 7.87 8.20 -33.35
CA LYS A 251 9.14 8.36 -32.66
C LYS A 251 10.06 7.20 -33.01
N LYS A 252 11.37 7.38 -32.81
CA LYS A 252 12.37 6.33 -33.03
C LYS A 252 11.95 5.03 -32.30
N PRO A 253 11.85 3.89 -33.02
CA PRO A 253 11.40 2.65 -32.44
C PRO A 253 12.45 2.06 -31.49
N LEU A 254 11.96 1.26 -30.56
CA LEU A 254 12.78 0.42 -29.68
C LEU A 254 13.50 -0.64 -30.52
N ASN A 255 14.75 -0.92 -30.15
CA ASN A 255 15.51 -2.00 -30.78
C ASN A 255 14.80 -3.36 -30.60
N GLU A 256 14.76 -4.17 -31.66
CA GLU A 256 14.03 -5.44 -31.69
C GLU A 256 14.60 -6.48 -30.70
N GLU A 257 15.91 -6.51 -30.47
CA GLU A 257 16.53 -7.39 -29.47
C GLU A 257 16.09 -7.02 -28.05
N VAL A 258 16.00 -5.70 -27.77
CA VAL A 258 15.51 -5.21 -26.47
C VAL A 258 14.03 -5.55 -26.29
N PHE A 259 13.22 -5.42 -27.35
CA PHE A 259 11.82 -5.84 -27.30
C PHE A 259 11.68 -7.34 -26.98
N LYS A 260 12.39 -8.20 -27.72
CA LYS A 260 12.37 -9.66 -27.52
C LYS A 260 12.76 -10.04 -26.10
N ALA A 261 13.71 -9.31 -25.51
CA ALA A 261 14.14 -9.56 -24.13
C ALA A 261 13.16 -9.04 -23.06
N ILE A 262 12.32 -8.04 -23.36
CA ILE A 262 11.29 -7.53 -22.45
C ILE A 262 10.04 -8.41 -22.49
N GLN A 263 9.76 -9.06 -23.63
CA GLN A 263 8.54 -9.84 -23.86
C GLN A 263 8.24 -10.87 -22.74
N PRO A 264 9.21 -11.67 -22.25
CA PRO A 264 8.94 -12.62 -21.15
C PRO A 264 8.45 -11.96 -19.87
N ILE A 265 8.91 -10.74 -19.56
CA ILE A 265 8.46 -9.98 -18.39
C ILE A 265 6.98 -9.58 -18.56
N TYR A 266 6.57 -9.21 -19.78
CA TYR A 266 5.17 -8.90 -20.06
C TYR A 266 4.29 -10.14 -19.99
N GLU A 267 4.76 -11.28 -20.50
CA GLU A 267 4.05 -12.57 -20.39
C GLU A 267 3.83 -12.95 -18.92
N GLU A 268 4.88 -12.91 -18.08
CA GLU A 268 4.79 -13.17 -16.64
C GLU A 268 3.83 -12.20 -15.93
N LEU A 269 3.92 -10.90 -16.24
CA LEU A 269 3.13 -9.86 -15.58
C LEU A 269 1.73 -9.65 -16.21
N THR A 270 1.36 -10.44 -17.20
CA THR A 270 -0.02 -10.49 -17.75
C THR A 270 -0.70 -11.84 -17.52
N ASN A 271 -0.16 -12.67 -16.64
CA ASN A 271 -0.79 -13.90 -16.21
C ASN A 271 -2.16 -13.64 -15.54
N ASP A 272 -3.13 -14.53 -15.78
CA ASP A 272 -4.51 -14.38 -15.28
C ASP A 272 -4.62 -14.34 -13.76
N ASP A 273 -3.82 -15.11 -13.03
CA ASP A 273 -3.85 -15.14 -11.56
C ASP A 273 -3.46 -13.78 -10.97
N LEU A 274 -2.43 -13.17 -11.55
CA LEU A 274 -1.99 -11.83 -11.16
C LEU A 274 -3.04 -10.79 -11.49
N LEU A 275 -3.56 -10.78 -12.73
CA LEU A 275 -4.54 -9.79 -13.17
C LEU A 275 -5.90 -9.94 -12.48
N THR A 276 -6.30 -11.16 -12.13
CA THR A 276 -7.50 -11.43 -11.31
C THR A 276 -7.38 -10.74 -9.94
N SER A 277 -6.19 -10.77 -9.36
CA SER A 277 -5.91 -10.09 -8.08
C SER A 277 -5.88 -8.56 -8.21
N CYS A 278 -5.68 -8.03 -9.42
CA CYS A 278 -5.71 -6.60 -9.73
C CYS A 278 -7.12 -6.05 -10.04
N LEU A 279 -8.13 -6.92 -10.21
CA LEU A 279 -9.53 -6.49 -10.41
C LEU A 279 -9.98 -5.61 -9.26
N GLY A 280 -10.53 -4.43 -9.56
CA GLY A 280 -10.91 -3.37 -8.62
C GLY A 280 -9.87 -2.25 -8.47
N ALA A 281 -8.68 -2.41 -9.06
CA ALA A 281 -7.59 -1.44 -9.06
C ALA A 281 -7.23 -0.89 -7.66
N TYR A 282 -7.11 -1.81 -6.69
CA TYR A 282 -6.86 -1.49 -5.29
C TYR A 282 -5.51 -0.77 -5.05
N THR A 283 -5.47 0.08 -4.02
CA THR A 283 -4.26 0.82 -3.60
C THR A 283 -4.16 0.88 -2.07
N GLN A 284 -2.97 1.16 -1.54
CA GLN A 284 -2.72 1.28 -0.09
C GLN A 284 -2.35 2.71 0.33
N ASN A 285 -2.72 3.72 -0.48
CA ASN A 285 -2.39 5.12 -0.21
C ASN A 285 -2.91 5.58 1.17
N SER A 286 -4.07 5.07 1.60
CA SER A 286 -4.62 5.36 2.93
C SER A 286 -3.73 4.83 4.05
N ASN A 287 -3.15 3.63 3.88
CA ASN A 287 -2.23 3.06 4.86
C ASN A 287 -0.93 3.88 4.93
N GLU A 288 -0.35 4.21 3.77
CA GLU A 288 0.86 5.06 3.72
C GLU A 288 0.60 6.42 4.38
N SER A 289 -0.58 7.02 4.14
CA SER A 289 -0.99 8.27 4.77
C SER A 289 -1.16 8.14 6.28
N PHE A 290 -1.86 7.10 6.75
CA PHE A 290 -2.07 6.84 8.17
C PHE A 290 -0.74 6.63 8.91
N ASN A 291 0.10 5.76 8.37
CA ASN A 291 1.43 5.47 8.91
C ASN A 291 2.27 6.75 8.97
N SER A 292 2.26 7.58 7.92
CA SER A 292 2.95 8.87 7.94
C SER A 292 2.45 9.79 9.06
N THR A 293 1.15 9.85 9.30
CA THR A 293 0.57 10.69 10.36
C THR A 293 0.96 10.21 11.75
N VAL A 294 0.95 8.89 12.00
CA VAL A 294 1.43 8.33 13.27
C VAL A 294 2.89 8.70 13.51
N TRP A 295 3.74 8.54 12.50
CA TRP A 295 5.16 8.87 12.64
C TRP A 295 5.45 10.37 12.67
N ASN A 296 4.53 11.24 12.26
CA ASN A 296 4.62 12.67 12.50
C ASN A 296 4.32 13.01 13.97
N LEU A 297 3.38 12.30 14.61
CA LEU A 297 3.04 12.51 16.02
C LEU A 297 4.01 11.82 16.99
N ALA A 298 4.53 10.65 16.62
CA ALA A 298 5.54 9.90 17.38
C ALA A 298 6.81 9.70 16.54
N PRO A 299 7.66 10.73 16.37
CA PRO A 299 8.75 10.68 15.41
C PRO A 299 9.78 9.59 15.69
N LYS A 300 10.24 8.96 14.61
CA LYS A 300 11.16 7.81 14.60
C LYS A 300 12.55 8.12 15.17
N ASN A 301 12.94 9.40 15.19
CA ASN A 301 14.24 9.89 15.66
C ASN A 301 14.32 10.11 17.18
N PHE A 302 13.19 10.24 17.87
CA PHE A 302 13.17 10.26 19.34
C PHE A 302 13.04 8.84 19.88
N SER A 303 13.45 8.60 21.13
CA SER A 303 13.18 7.36 21.84
C SER A 303 11.86 7.46 22.61
N SER A 304 10.99 6.46 22.52
CA SER A 304 9.74 6.40 23.28
C SER A 304 9.32 4.94 23.50
N GLY A 305 8.58 4.65 24.56
CA GLY A 305 8.08 3.30 24.82
C GLY A 305 6.84 2.96 23.98
N LYS A 306 6.39 1.69 24.06
CA LYS A 306 5.13 1.22 23.45
C LYS A 306 3.94 2.12 23.80
N MET A 307 3.82 2.53 25.07
CA MET A 307 2.70 3.37 25.54
C MET A 307 2.57 4.70 24.78
N VAL A 308 3.69 5.34 24.43
CA VAL A 308 3.65 6.59 23.65
C VAL A 308 3.16 6.30 22.23
N LEU A 309 3.58 5.18 21.64
CA LEU A 309 3.13 4.76 20.32
C LEU A 309 1.66 4.35 20.32
N ASP A 310 1.17 3.68 21.37
CA ASP A 310 -0.25 3.37 21.57
C ASP A 310 -1.07 4.67 21.58
N ILE A 311 -0.73 5.62 22.45
CA ILE A 311 -1.42 6.91 22.56
C ILE A 311 -1.40 7.68 21.23
N ALA A 312 -0.24 7.74 20.58
CA ALA A 312 -0.11 8.43 19.30
C ALA A 312 -0.97 7.76 18.22
N THR A 313 -0.98 6.43 18.18
CA THR A 313 -1.82 5.66 17.24
C THR A 313 -3.29 5.95 17.49
N ASP A 314 -3.76 5.88 18.74
CA ASP A 314 -5.17 6.10 19.08
C ASP A 314 -5.64 7.52 18.74
N ILE A 315 -4.82 8.55 19.04
CA ILE A 315 -5.10 9.94 18.64
C ILE A 315 -5.19 10.05 17.11
N VAL A 316 -4.26 9.41 16.39
CA VAL A 316 -4.26 9.46 14.92
C VAL A 316 -5.44 8.70 14.34
N VAL A 317 -5.88 7.58 14.91
CA VAL A 317 -7.11 6.88 14.48
C VAL A 317 -8.32 7.80 14.59
N CYS A 318 -8.47 8.51 15.71
CA CYS A 318 -9.56 9.47 15.89
C CYS A 318 -9.53 10.56 14.82
N THR A 319 -8.38 11.22 14.67
CA THR A 319 -8.25 12.37 13.75
C THR A 319 -8.28 11.98 12.28
N PHE A 320 -7.79 10.80 11.92
CA PHE A 320 -7.83 10.26 10.56
C PHE A 320 -9.25 9.86 10.15
N ASN A 321 -10.05 9.33 11.08
CA ASN A 321 -11.41 8.86 10.78
C ASN A 321 -12.47 9.96 10.82
N ASP A 322 -12.36 10.88 11.79
CA ASP A 322 -13.42 11.83 12.11
C ASP A 322 -12.95 13.30 12.09
N GLY A 323 -11.69 13.58 11.70
CA GLY A 323 -11.12 14.94 11.65
C GLY A 323 -10.52 15.39 12.99
N ILE A 324 -9.80 16.53 13.00
CA ILE A 324 -9.14 17.07 14.19
C ILE A 324 -10.12 17.38 15.32
N SER A 325 -11.38 17.69 14.98
CA SER A 325 -12.45 17.90 15.94
C SER A 325 -12.68 16.71 16.86
N SER A 326 -12.29 15.48 16.46
CA SER A 326 -12.34 14.30 17.33
C SER A 326 -11.52 14.45 18.61
N VAL A 327 -10.46 15.28 18.60
CA VAL A 327 -9.61 15.55 19.77
C VAL A 327 -10.42 16.18 20.90
N MET A 328 -11.46 16.95 20.60
CA MET A 328 -12.35 17.53 21.61
C MET A 328 -13.05 16.45 22.44
N ASN A 329 -13.36 15.29 21.86
CA ASN A 329 -13.93 14.17 22.62
C ASN A 329 -12.91 13.58 23.60
N ILE A 330 -11.64 13.50 23.20
CA ILE A 330 -10.53 13.05 24.08
C ILE A 330 -10.35 14.05 25.23
N MET A 331 -10.32 15.35 24.93
CA MET A 331 -10.22 16.40 25.93
C MET A 331 -11.36 16.34 26.96
N LYS A 332 -12.59 16.11 26.49
CA LYS A 332 -13.77 15.95 27.36
C LYS A 332 -13.64 14.77 28.31
N VAL A 333 -13.17 13.62 27.84
CA VAL A 333 -12.93 12.43 28.69
C VAL A 333 -11.83 12.68 29.72
N LEU A 334 -10.82 13.49 29.37
CA LEU A 334 -9.76 13.93 30.28
C LEU A 334 -10.19 15.08 31.22
N ASN A 335 -11.47 15.48 31.20
CA ASN A 335 -12.01 16.60 31.97
C ASN A 335 -11.30 17.95 31.70
N LEU A 336 -10.83 18.15 30.47
CA LEU A 336 -10.27 19.44 30.03
C LEU A 336 -11.40 20.38 29.58
N SER A 337 -11.27 21.65 29.92
CA SER A 337 -12.23 22.68 29.49
C SER A 337 -12.02 23.03 28.01
N ILE A 338 -13.07 22.86 27.21
CA ILE A 338 -13.06 23.18 25.79
C ILE A 338 -13.60 24.60 25.61
N GLY A 339 -12.68 25.56 25.45
CA GLY A 339 -13.05 26.95 25.18
C GLY A 339 -13.43 27.18 23.70
N PRO A 340 -14.10 28.31 23.39
CA PRO A 340 -14.49 28.67 22.03
C PRO A 340 -13.33 28.69 21.02
N ASN A 341 -12.12 29.10 21.45
CA ASN A 341 -10.94 29.13 20.60
C ASN A 341 -10.51 27.73 20.13
N CYS A 342 -10.55 26.73 21.01
CA CYS A 342 -10.22 25.34 20.66
C CYS A 342 -11.26 24.78 19.68
N TYR A 343 -12.54 25.05 19.93
CA TYR A 343 -13.64 24.66 19.06
C TYR A 343 -13.49 25.25 17.66
N ASN A 344 -13.32 26.57 17.57
CA ASN A 344 -13.15 27.27 16.29
C ASN A 344 -11.90 26.79 15.55
N PHE A 345 -10.78 26.62 16.24
CA PHE A 345 -9.54 26.08 15.66
C PHE A 345 -9.76 24.71 15.02
N CYS A 346 -10.45 23.79 15.71
CA CYS A 346 -10.71 22.45 15.17
C CYS A 346 -11.54 22.52 13.88
N LEU A 347 -12.59 23.34 13.87
CA LEU A 347 -13.44 23.51 12.69
C LEU A 347 -12.68 24.12 11.51
N GLU A 348 -11.84 25.13 11.76
CA GLU A 348 -11.03 25.77 10.73
C GLU A 348 -10.00 24.80 10.13
N VAL A 349 -9.31 24.01 10.96
CA VAL A 349 -8.33 23.02 10.50
C VAL A 349 -9.01 21.92 9.68
N ASP A 350 -10.16 21.40 10.11
CA ASP A 350 -10.92 20.40 9.35
C ASP A 350 -11.36 20.96 7.98
N ALA A 351 -11.84 22.21 7.93
CA ALA A 351 -12.20 22.87 6.68
C ALA A 351 -10.98 23.05 5.75
N LEU A 352 -9.83 23.48 6.30
CA LEU A 352 -8.59 23.64 5.55
C LEU A 352 -8.07 22.32 4.98
N GLN A 353 -8.18 21.21 5.72
CA GLN A 353 -7.79 19.89 5.23
C GLN A 353 -8.62 19.46 4.02
N VAL A 354 -9.94 19.68 4.06
CA VAL A 354 -10.83 19.41 2.92
C VAL A 354 -10.42 20.23 1.70
N ASP A 355 -10.09 21.50 1.88
CA ASP A 355 -9.65 22.36 0.78
C ASP A 355 -8.27 21.99 0.23
N GLN A 356 -7.34 21.59 1.10
CA GLN A 356 -6.03 21.05 0.68
C GLN A 356 -6.18 19.75 -0.11
N ALA A 357 -7.11 18.87 0.28
CA ALA A 357 -7.41 17.65 -0.46
C ALA A 357 -7.94 17.98 -1.87
N LYS A 358 -8.92 18.91 -1.98
CA LYS A 358 -9.43 19.39 -3.28
C LYS A 358 -8.30 19.97 -4.15
N ARG A 359 -7.44 20.83 -3.58
CA ARG A 359 -6.28 21.40 -4.29
C ARG A 359 -5.31 20.32 -4.77
N SER A 360 -5.06 19.30 -3.94
CA SER A 360 -4.16 18.18 -4.24
C SER A 360 -4.66 17.27 -5.37
N MET A 361 -5.95 17.37 -5.72
CA MET A 361 -6.56 16.70 -6.87
C MET A 361 -6.53 17.52 -8.16
N SER A 362 -6.12 18.80 -8.10
CA SER A 362 -5.97 19.65 -9.28
C SER A 362 -4.90 19.12 -10.24
N GLU A 363 -5.06 19.40 -11.52
CA GLU A 363 -4.13 18.93 -12.56
C GLU A 363 -2.72 19.49 -12.35
N VAL A 364 -2.62 20.77 -11.98
CA VAL A 364 -1.35 21.42 -11.64
C VAL A 364 -0.63 20.69 -10.51
N ALA A 365 -1.36 20.33 -9.44
CA ALA A 365 -0.77 19.59 -8.32
C ALA A 365 -0.34 18.17 -8.71
N LYS A 366 -1.08 17.49 -9.57
CA LYS A 366 -0.71 16.16 -10.10
C LYS A 366 0.57 16.23 -10.93
N ILE A 367 0.70 17.22 -11.82
CA ILE A 367 1.90 17.46 -12.64
C ILE A 367 3.11 17.74 -11.74
N ALA A 368 2.97 18.65 -10.77
CA ALA A 368 4.04 18.97 -9.82
C ALA A 368 4.52 17.73 -9.05
N ARG A 369 3.57 16.89 -8.59
CA ARG A 369 3.89 15.64 -7.88
C ARG A 369 4.61 14.64 -8.77
N ALA A 370 4.19 14.47 -10.02
CA ALA A 370 4.84 13.59 -10.98
C ALA A 370 6.31 14.00 -11.21
N ASN A 371 6.57 15.31 -11.32
CA ASN A 371 7.93 15.84 -11.46
C ASN A 371 8.79 15.54 -10.22
N ILE A 372 8.27 15.80 -9.00
CA ILE A 372 8.99 15.53 -7.75
C ILE A 372 9.28 14.03 -7.57
N GLN A 373 8.32 13.15 -7.88
CA GLN A 373 8.50 11.70 -7.77
C GLN A 373 9.60 11.19 -8.71
N SER A 374 9.71 11.75 -9.91
CA SER A 374 10.78 11.37 -10.86
C SER A 374 12.18 11.63 -10.30
N VAL A 375 12.34 12.65 -9.45
CA VAL A 375 13.62 13.00 -8.79
C VAL A 375 13.94 12.10 -7.60
N ARG A 376 12.92 11.64 -6.85
CA ARG A 376 13.11 10.84 -5.60
C ARG A 376 13.31 9.34 -5.83
N LYS A 377 12.86 8.82 -6.98
CA LYS A 377 12.84 7.38 -7.30
C LYS A 377 14.18 6.65 -7.11
N SER A 378 15.33 7.28 -7.38
CA SER A 378 16.63 6.61 -7.26
C SER A 378 16.97 6.18 -5.83
N LYS A 379 16.55 6.96 -4.82
CA LYS A 379 16.80 6.66 -3.39
C LYS A 379 15.79 5.67 -2.81
N ASP A 380 14.52 5.74 -3.22
CA ASP A 380 13.49 4.82 -2.71
C ASP A 380 13.65 3.40 -3.29
N GLU A 381 14.19 3.28 -4.50
CA GLU A 381 14.40 1.99 -5.18
C GLU A 381 15.56 1.16 -4.59
N GLU A 382 16.64 1.79 -4.11
CA GLU A 382 17.71 1.11 -3.36
C GLU A 382 17.19 0.52 -2.04
N ASN A 383 16.24 1.21 -1.39
CA ASN A 383 15.61 0.75 -0.16
C ASN A 383 14.63 -0.41 -0.39
N ILE A 384 13.85 -0.38 -1.49
CA ILE A 384 12.94 -1.47 -1.85
C ILE A 384 13.70 -2.74 -2.27
N ALA A 385 14.85 -2.61 -2.93
CA ALA A 385 15.69 -3.77 -3.27
C ALA A 385 16.22 -4.48 -2.01
N ILE A 386 16.53 -3.70 -0.97
CA ILE A 386 16.88 -4.21 0.35
C ILE A 386 15.65 -4.88 0.99
N GLU A 387 14.50 -4.21 1.09
CA GLU A 387 13.26 -4.79 1.66
C GLU A 387 12.79 -6.06 0.93
N SER A 388 12.78 -6.08 -0.40
CA SER A 388 12.39 -7.26 -1.19
C SER A 388 13.36 -8.44 -1.06
N GLN A 389 14.66 -8.19 -0.78
CA GLN A 389 15.61 -9.26 -0.45
C GLN A 389 15.36 -9.81 0.95
N LEU A 390 14.83 -8.99 1.85
CA LEU A 390 14.58 -9.37 3.23
C LEU A 390 13.24 -10.10 3.42
N TYR A 391 12.26 -9.84 2.55
CA TYR A 391 10.97 -10.55 2.50
C TYR A 391 10.95 -11.71 1.49
N GLY A 392 12.11 -12.15 1.02
CA GLY A 392 12.24 -13.35 0.17
C GLY A 392 11.65 -14.61 0.82
N ALA A 393 11.14 -15.51 -0.02
CA ALA A 393 10.71 -16.84 0.42
C ALA A 393 11.93 -17.58 1.02
N GLY A 394 11.81 -18.02 2.28
CA GLY A 394 12.82 -18.85 2.96
C GLY A 394 13.72 -18.18 4.00
N ILE A 395 13.45 -16.94 4.45
CA ILE A 395 14.32 -16.23 5.44
C ILE A 395 13.64 -16.03 6.81
N ALA A 396 12.64 -16.83 7.17
CA ALA A 396 12.03 -16.74 8.48
C ALA A 396 11.71 -18.14 8.99
N ASP A 397 12.77 -18.84 9.40
CA ASP A 397 12.67 -19.82 10.49
C ASP A 397 12.74 -19.05 11.83
#